data_AF-A0A4R5V999-F1
#
_entry.id   AF-A0A4R5V999-F1
#
_cell.length_a   1.000
_cell.length_b   1.000
_cell.length_c   1.000
_cell.angle_alpha   90.00
_cell.angle_beta   90.00
_cell.angle_gamma   90.00
#
_symmetry.space_group_name_H-M   'P 1'
#
loop_
_entity.id
_entity.type
_entity.pdbx_description
1 polymer ?
#
loop_
_entity_poly.entity_id
_entity_poly.type
_entity_poly.pdbx_seq_one_letter_code
_entity_poly.pdbx_strand_id
1 'polypeptide(L)'
;MSKTSIPEKIKTQIWTLSAGRCEYRGCNKPLWKDELSMAKMNNAYIAHIVADSPDGPRGDKERSPLLAKSFSNLMLMCDAHHRLIDKEDVDGHPESLLVEMKKEHEKRIELLTSLSSSKKTHVILYGANIGNQGSPLNYESAFQAIIPDKFPTESYGVELSITNSIIKDNEDLFWELESKNLERQFKEKVENLKIHSPIKSFSAFGLAPQPLLIKFGTLFNDLYDVQVFQRHREPETWEWQDETDFDEFNLIEPKEFDGLPVLNISLSATITNDRIEKLFDSKICIWTITHDSPDNDFLKGKIILSKFRKICRHFFDKVKAKHGHDNKLHVFPAMPVSAAIEFGRIWMPKADMDLIIYDQNKERNGFYKTIEI
;
A
#
# COMPACT_ATOMS: atom_id res chain seq x y z
N MET A 1 24.03 -21.68 33.45
CA MET A 1 24.84 -21.73 32.20
C MET A 1 24.61 -23.09 31.59
N SER A 2 24.30 -23.13 30.28
CA SER A 2 24.18 -24.38 29.52
C SER A 2 25.43 -25.23 29.71
N LYS A 3 25.24 -26.54 29.91
CA LYS A 3 26.34 -27.51 30.01
C LYS A 3 26.66 -28.12 28.65
N THR A 4 25.81 -27.87 27.66
CA THR A 4 25.89 -28.46 26.33
C THR A 4 26.71 -27.60 25.38
N SER A 5 27.78 -28.18 24.82
CA SER A 5 28.48 -27.60 23.68
C SER A 5 27.71 -27.90 22.38
N ILE A 6 27.20 -26.84 21.75
CA ILE A 6 26.45 -26.92 20.49
C ILE A 6 27.45 -27.08 19.33
N PRO A 7 27.26 -28.06 18.42
CA PRO A 7 28.15 -28.25 17.27
C PRO A 7 28.18 -27.02 16.36
N GLU A 8 29.34 -26.74 15.76
CA GLU A 8 29.52 -25.51 14.98
C GLU A 8 28.62 -25.44 13.75
N LYS A 9 28.39 -26.58 13.08
CA LYS A 9 27.41 -26.70 11.99
C LYS A 9 26.00 -26.22 12.39
N ILE A 10 25.57 -26.55 13.61
CA ILE A 10 24.27 -26.14 14.15
C ILE A 10 24.27 -24.65 14.48
N LYS A 11 25.35 -24.12 15.07
CA LYS A 11 25.48 -22.67 15.30
C LYS A 11 25.41 -21.90 13.99
N THR A 12 26.15 -22.32 12.96
CA THR A 12 26.09 -21.70 11.63
C THR A 12 24.66 -21.71 11.09
N GLN A 13 23.97 -22.85 11.18
CA GLN A 13 22.59 -22.97 10.71
C GLN A 13 21.64 -22.00 11.41
N ILE A 14 21.72 -21.88 12.74
CA ILE A 14 20.95 -20.92 13.54
C ILE A 14 21.24 -19.49 13.08
N TRP A 15 22.52 -19.11 13.01
CA TRP A 15 22.92 -17.77 12.57
C TRP A 15 22.43 -17.42 11.16
N THR A 16 22.47 -18.38 10.24
CA THR A 16 22.02 -18.20 8.85
C THR A 16 20.50 -18.01 8.78
N LEU A 17 19.72 -18.90 9.41
CA LEU A 17 18.25 -18.87 9.31
C LEU A 17 17.62 -17.73 10.11
N SER A 18 18.28 -17.26 11.17
CA SER A 18 17.85 -16.08 11.91
C SER A 18 18.37 -14.76 11.29
N ALA A 19 19.15 -14.80 10.21
CA ALA A 19 19.86 -13.67 9.60
C ALA A 19 20.68 -12.82 10.61
N GLY A 20 21.23 -13.48 11.64
CA GLY A 20 21.95 -12.83 12.74
C GLY A 20 21.13 -11.83 13.54
N ARG A 21 19.81 -12.03 13.63
CA ARG A 21 18.87 -11.18 14.38
C ARG A 21 18.16 -12.00 15.46
N CYS A 22 17.76 -11.31 16.54
CA CYS A 22 17.00 -11.92 17.62
C CYS A 22 15.64 -12.45 17.12
N GLU A 23 15.35 -13.71 17.42
CA GLU A 23 14.13 -14.44 17.02
C GLU A 23 12.94 -14.20 17.96
N TYR A 24 13.09 -13.38 18.99
CA TYR A 24 11.97 -13.00 19.85
C TYR A 24 10.99 -12.13 19.07
N ARG A 25 9.69 -12.45 19.15
CA ARG A 25 8.61 -11.78 18.41
C ARG A 25 8.65 -10.27 18.66
N GLY A 26 8.78 -9.49 17.59
CA GLY A 26 8.85 -8.02 17.64
C GLY A 26 10.23 -7.40 17.92
N CYS A 27 11.29 -8.18 18.21
CA CYS A 27 12.61 -7.61 18.51
C CYS A 27 13.46 -7.32 17.26
N ASN A 28 13.81 -8.37 16.50
CA ASN A 28 14.61 -8.27 15.27
C ASN A 28 15.98 -7.55 15.39
N LYS A 29 16.50 -7.33 16.61
CA LYS A 29 17.79 -6.65 16.89
C LYS A 29 18.97 -7.38 16.21
N PRO A 30 19.88 -6.70 15.51
CA PRO A 30 21.11 -7.30 14.99
C PRO A 30 22.02 -7.75 16.14
N LEU A 31 22.54 -8.97 16.06
CA LEU A 31 23.36 -9.57 17.11
C LEU A 31 24.85 -9.68 16.73
N TRP A 32 25.22 -9.26 15.53
CA TRP A 32 26.59 -9.25 15.01
C TRP A 32 27.30 -7.89 15.18
N LYS A 33 26.64 -6.92 15.82
CA LYS A 33 27.19 -5.61 16.18
C LYS A 33 26.48 -5.02 17.39
N ASP A 34 27.12 -4.05 18.01
CA ASP A 34 26.44 -3.09 18.87
C ASP A 34 25.65 -2.09 18.03
N GLU A 35 24.47 -1.67 18.50
CA GLU A 35 23.61 -0.74 17.77
C GLU A 35 24.05 0.72 17.92
N LEU A 36 24.62 1.09 19.07
CA LEU A 36 24.98 2.48 19.36
C LEU A 36 26.37 2.83 18.81
N SER A 37 27.37 2.03 19.14
CA SER A 37 28.76 2.24 18.74
C SER A 37 29.09 1.67 17.36
N MET A 38 28.20 0.82 16.80
CA MET A 38 28.42 0.08 15.56
C MET A 38 29.63 -0.86 15.60
N ALA A 39 30.19 -1.12 16.78
CA ALA A 39 31.30 -2.04 16.98
C ALA A 39 30.87 -3.47 16.60
N LYS A 40 31.73 -4.16 15.83
CA LYS A 40 31.49 -5.57 15.46
C LYS A 40 31.70 -6.45 16.69
N MET A 41 30.69 -7.21 17.08
CA MET A 41 30.75 -8.11 18.24
C MET A 41 29.65 -9.16 18.17
N ASN A 42 29.80 -10.25 18.92
CA ASN A 42 28.76 -11.25 19.06
C ASN A 42 27.94 -10.98 20.33
N ASN A 43 26.73 -10.43 20.15
CA ASN A 43 25.74 -10.15 21.20
C ASN A 43 24.67 -11.24 21.33
N ALA A 44 24.86 -12.38 20.66
CA ALA A 44 23.86 -13.44 20.63
C ALA A 44 24.05 -14.46 21.74
N TYR A 45 22.91 -14.94 22.23
CA TYR A 45 22.77 -16.16 22.99
C TYR A 45 22.04 -17.19 22.13
N ILE A 46 22.42 -18.46 22.28
CA ILE A 46 21.65 -19.57 21.74
C ILE A 46 20.82 -20.13 22.89
N ALA A 47 19.55 -19.78 22.90
CA ALA A 47 18.58 -20.19 23.91
C ALA A 47 18.03 -21.58 23.59
N HIS A 48 17.77 -22.36 24.62
CA HIS A 48 17.06 -23.64 24.52
C HIS A 48 15.57 -23.41 24.72
N ILE A 49 14.74 -23.92 23.79
CA ILE A 49 13.28 -23.93 23.95
C ILE A 49 12.92 -24.86 25.11
N VAL A 50 13.38 -26.12 25.04
CA VAL A 50 13.42 -27.10 26.13
C VAL A 50 14.83 -27.14 26.66
N ALA A 51 15.04 -26.80 27.95
CA ALA A 51 16.37 -26.73 28.54
C ALA A 51 17.21 -28.00 28.32
N ASP A 52 18.52 -27.84 28.27
CA ASP A 52 19.47 -28.95 28.11
C ASP A 52 19.62 -29.83 29.37
N SER A 53 18.99 -29.41 30.47
CA SER A 53 18.93 -30.11 31.75
C SER A 53 17.48 -30.32 32.17
N PRO A 54 17.12 -31.49 32.75
CA PRO A 54 15.76 -31.75 33.23
C PRO A 54 15.25 -30.72 34.26
N ASP A 55 16.15 -30.20 35.09
CA ASP A 55 15.82 -29.18 36.11
C ASP A 55 15.84 -27.74 35.57
N GLY A 56 16.07 -27.56 34.27
CA GLY A 56 16.09 -26.24 33.63
C GLY A 56 14.70 -25.76 33.20
N PRO A 57 14.58 -24.52 32.68
CA PRO A 57 13.32 -24.00 32.15
C PRO A 57 12.72 -24.92 31.08
N ARG A 58 11.47 -25.36 31.29
CA ARG A 58 10.76 -26.33 30.43
C ARG A 58 11.51 -27.66 30.24
N GLY A 59 12.45 -27.99 31.13
CA GLY A 59 13.26 -29.20 31.07
C GLY A 59 12.44 -30.47 31.25
N ASP A 60 12.91 -31.55 30.65
CA ASP A 60 12.26 -32.87 30.71
C ASP A 60 13.32 -33.98 30.78
N LYS A 61 13.05 -35.02 31.57
CA LYS A 61 14.03 -36.09 31.85
C LYS A 61 14.46 -36.86 30.61
N GLU A 62 13.56 -37.04 29.65
CA GLU A 62 13.83 -37.80 28.43
C GLU A 62 14.22 -36.88 27.27
N ARG A 63 13.50 -35.76 27.11
CA ARG A 63 13.64 -34.87 25.96
C ARG A 63 14.83 -33.93 26.09
N SER A 64 15.20 -33.47 27.29
CA SER A 64 16.32 -32.53 27.46
C SER A 64 17.62 -33.07 26.86
N PRO A 65 18.08 -34.30 27.17
CA PRO A 65 19.28 -34.86 26.54
C PRO A 65 19.17 -35.01 25.01
N LEU A 66 17.98 -35.37 24.50
CA LEU A 66 17.73 -35.59 23.08
C LEU A 66 17.73 -34.27 22.28
N LEU A 67 17.14 -33.23 22.85
CA LEU A 67 16.93 -31.94 22.19
C LEU A 67 18.05 -30.93 22.43
N ALA A 68 18.95 -31.17 23.40
CA ALA A 68 20.02 -30.24 23.81
C ALA A 68 20.87 -29.71 22.66
N LYS A 69 21.02 -30.48 21.56
CA LYS A 69 21.77 -30.10 20.36
C LYS A 69 20.91 -30.01 19.10
N SER A 70 19.59 -30.20 19.20
CA SER A 70 18.69 -30.17 18.06
C SER A 70 18.49 -28.74 17.60
N PHE A 71 18.70 -28.47 16.30
CA PHE A 71 18.41 -27.17 15.69
C PHE A 71 16.99 -26.68 15.98
N SER A 72 16.01 -27.59 15.94
CA SER A 72 14.59 -27.27 16.19
C SER A 72 14.31 -26.77 17.61
N ASN A 73 15.23 -27.02 18.54
CA ASN A 73 15.11 -26.66 19.96
C ASN A 73 15.94 -25.42 20.33
N LEU A 74 16.59 -24.78 19.36
CA LEU A 74 17.55 -23.70 19.61
C LEU A 74 17.10 -22.41 18.92
N MET A 75 17.13 -21.31 19.66
CA MET A 75 16.78 -19.97 19.17
C MET A 75 17.92 -18.98 19.35
N LEU A 76 18.10 -18.07 18.38
CA LEU A 76 19.05 -16.96 18.48
C LEU A 76 18.40 -15.77 19.19
N MET A 77 18.94 -15.36 20.34
CA MET A 77 18.34 -14.29 21.16
C MET A 77 19.36 -13.24 21.59
N CYS A 78 18.89 -12.01 21.83
CA CYS A 78 19.68 -11.00 22.54
C CYS A 78 19.69 -11.31 24.05
N ASP A 79 20.58 -10.65 24.79
CA ASP A 79 20.69 -10.81 26.25
C ASP A 79 19.35 -10.63 26.99
N ALA A 80 18.62 -9.56 26.65
CA ALA A 80 17.37 -9.21 27.30
C ALA A 80 16.31 -10.31 27.13
N HIS A 81 16.08 -10.77 25.90
CA HIS A 81 15.05 -11.79 25.63
C HIS A 81 15.49 -13.18 26.06
N HIS A 82 16.78 -13.54 25.96
CA HIS A 82 17.29 -14.78 26.52
C HIS A 82 17.04 -14.86 28.04
N ARG A 83 17.29 -13.76 28.76
CA ARG A 83 17.01 -13.69 30.20
C ARG A 83 15.51 -13.72 30.50
N LEU A 84 14.71 -13.02 29.70
CA LEU A 84 13.26 -12.98 29.86
C LEU A 84 12.65 -14.38 29.85
N ILE A 85 12.96 -15.18 28.82
CA ILE A 85 12.32 -16.49 28.63
C ILE A 85 12.83 -17.58 29.59
N ASP A 86 14.07 -17.46 30.06
CA ASP A 86 14.73 -18.49 30.89
C ASP A 86 14.75 -18.17 32.38
N LYS A 87 14.43 -16.93 32.79
CA LYS A 87 14.50 -16.51 34.20
C LYS A 87 13.35 -15.62 34.65
N GLU A 88 13.07 -14.54 33.92
CA GLU A 88 12.15 -13.50 34.43
C GLU A 88 10.68 -13.90 34.27
N ASP A 89 10.33 -14.53 33.15
CA ASP A 89 8.95 -14.92 32.82
C ASP A 89 8.91 -16.28 32.12
N VAL A 90 9.31 -17.33 32.85
CA VAL A 90 9.33 -18.70 32.32
C VAL A 90 7.92 -19.20 31.99
N ASP A 91 6.94 -18.89 32.84
CA ASP A 91 5.56 -19.34 32.71
C ASP A 91 4.82 -18.65 31.55
N GLY A 92 5.13 -17.38 31.28
CA GLY A 92 4.63 -16.66 30.10
C GLY A 92 5.23 -17.11 28.77
N HIS A 93 6.29 -17.94 28.81
CA HIS A 93 6.99 -18.45 27.63
C HIS A 93 6.97 -19.98 27.56
N PRO A 94 5.79 -20.60 27.35
CA PRO A 94 5.71 -22.05 27.16
C PRO A 94 6.40 -22.48 25.87
N GLU A 95 6.80 -23.76 25.81
CA GLU A 95 7.49 -24.35 24.64
C GLU A 95 6.77 -24.05 23.32
N SER A 96 5.44 -24.20 23.27
CA SER A 96 4.65 -23.99 22.05
C SER A 96 4.77 -22.58 21.49
N LEU A 97 4.83 -21.57 22.36
CA LEU A 97 4.97 -20.17 21.97
C LEU A 97 6.36 -19.92 21.38
N LEU A 98 7.42 -20.40 22.02
CA LEU A 98 8.79 -20.24 21.53
C LEU A 98 9.01 -20.94 20.18
N VAL A 99 8.43 -22.13 19.99
CA VAL A 99 8.42 -22.82 18.69
C VAL A 99 7.71 -22.00 17.62
N GLU A 100 6.57 -21.39 17.94
CA GLU A 100 5.84 -20.52 17.03
C GLU A 100 6.65 -19.27 16.66
N MET A 101 7.21 -18.57 17.64
CA MET A 101 8.07 -17.39 17.43
C MET A 101 9.26 -17.70 16.52
N LYS A 102 9.94 -18.82 16.76
CA LYS A 102 11.04 -19.29 15.90
C LYS A 102 10.57 -19.47 14.46
N LYS A 103 9.48 -20.21 14.28
CA LYS A 103 8.92 -20.52 12.95
C LYS A 103 8.50 -19.25 12.21
N GLU A 104 7.86 -18.30 12.88
CA GLU A 104 7.50 -17.00 12.30
C GLU A 104 8.73 -16.22 11.83
N HIS A 105 9.77 -16.15 12.67
CA HIS A 105 10.99 -15.44 12.33
C HIS A 105 11.72 -16.07 11.14
N GLU A 106 11.96 -17.38 11.19
CA GLU A 106 12.68 -18.09 10.13
C GLU A 106 11.90 -18.06 8.81
N LYS A 107 10.58 -18.28 8.84
CA LYS A 107 9.72 -18.14 7.66
C LYS A 107 9.79 -16.74 7.07
N ARG A 108 9.82 -15.70 7.91
CA ARG A 108 9.97 -14.32 7.46
C ARG A 108 11.34 -14.08 6.82
N ILE A 109 12.43 -14.58 7.40
CA ILE A 109 13.78 -14.47 6.81
C ILE A 109 13.84 -15.22 5.48
N GLU A 110 13.38 -16.46 5.43
CA GLU A 110 13.32 -17.26 4.20
C GLU A 110 12.53 -16.52 3.12
N LEU A 111 11.31 -16.06 3.44
CA LEU A 111 10.45 -15.34 2.50
C LEU A 111 11.08 -14.05 1.98
N LEU A 112 11.77 -13.27 2.82
CA LEU A 112 12.42 -12.02 2.41
C LEU A 112 13.72 -12.25 1.64
N THR A 113 14.40 -13.37 1.88
CA THR A 113 15.69 -13.71 1.24
C THR A 113 15.54 -14.63 0.02
N SER A 114 14.39 -15.28 -0.17
CA SER A 114 14.09 -16.11 -1.34
C SER A 114 13.68 -15.31 -2.57
N LEU A 115 13.62 -13.97 -2.48
CA LEU A 115 13.06 -13.12 -3.54
C LEU A 115 14.10 -12.83 -4.63
N SER A 116 13.77 -13.20 -5.87
CA SER A 116 14.55 -12.85 -7.06
C SER A 116 14.44 -11.35 -7.40
N SER A 117 15.42 -10.82 -8.13
CA SER A 117 15.44 -9.41 -8.58
C SER A 117 14.18 -8.97 -9.34
N SER A 118 13.43 -9.92 -9.92
CA SER A 118 12.15 -9.67 -10.62
C SER A 118 11.01 -9.16 -9.74
N LYS A 119 11.10 -9.25 -8.40
CA LYS A 119 10.07 -8.71 -7.49
C LYS A 119 10.43 -7.34 -6.91
N LYS A 120 11.53 -6.71 -7.35
CA LYS A 120 11.86 -5.33 -6.97
C LYS A 120 10.85 -4.35 -7.52
N THR A 121 10.55 -3.31 -6.76
CA THR A 121 9.66 -2.23 -7.18
C THR A 121 10.15 -0.88 -6.68
N HIS A 122 9.95 0.16 -7.48
CA HIS A 122 10.04 1.53 -7.00
C HIS A 122 8.75 1.90 -6.27
N VAL A 123 8.84 2.37 -5.04
CA VAL A 123 7.69 2.82 -4.25
C VAL A 123 7.50 4.31 -4.51
N ILE A 124 6.37 4.68 -5.09
CA ILE A 124 6.02 6.04 -5.47
C ILE A 124 4.91 6.53 -4.55
N LEU A 125 5.14 7.65 -3.86
CA LEU A 125 4.23 8.26 -2.90
C LEU A 125 3.79 9.62 -3.40
N TYR A 126 2.48 9.86 -3.44
CA TYR A 126 1.93 11.17 -3.77
C TYR A 126 0.88 11.62 -2.75
N GLY A 127 1.14 12.74 -2.07
CA GLY A 127 0.22 13.37 -1.15
C GLY A 127 -0.02 14.84 -1.47
N ALA A 128 -1.21 15.33 -1.11
CA ALA A 128 -1.55 16.76 -1.11
C ALA A 128 -2.55 17.04 0.02
N ASN A 129 -2.73 18.32 0.39
CA ASN A 129 -3.71 18.70 1.41
C ASN A 129 -5.13 18.30 0.98
N ILE A 130 -5.90 17.72 1.91
CA ILE A 130 -7.34 17.43 1.73
C ILE A 130 -8.09 18.24 2.79
N GLY A 131 -8.75 19.32 2.38
CA GLY A 131 -9.31 20.32 3.29
C GLY A 131 -8.26 20.88 4.27
N ASN A 132 -8.44 20.59 5.57
CA ASN A 132 -7.54 21.06 6.65
C ASN A 132 -6.52 20.01 7.12
N GLN A 133 -6.48 18.82 6.54
CA GLN A 133 -5.61 17.73 6.99
C GLN A 133 -4.39 17.61 6.07
N GLY A 134 -3.20 17.67 6.68
CA GLY A 134 -1.95 17.27 6.01
C GLY A 134 -1.90 15.76 5.87
N SER A 135 -1.37 15.27 4.75
CA SER A 135 -1.39 13.86 4.39
C SER A 135 0.03 13.27 4.28
N PRO A 136 0.76 13.10 5.40
CA PRO A 136 2.08 12.48 5.35
C PRO A 136 1.93 10.98 5.07
N LEU A 137 2.29 10.57 3.85
CA LEU A 137 2.43 9.16 3.51
C LEU A 137 3.67 8.59 4.23
N ASN A 138 3.47 7.66 5.17
CA ASN A 138 4.57 6.95 5.82
C ASN A 138 5.09 5.82 4.92
N TYR A 139 6.34 5.92 4.46
CA TYR A 139 6.99 4.91 3.62
C TYR A 139 7.10 3.54 4.30
N GLU A 140 7.17 3.45 5.64
CA GLU A 140 7.21 2.18 6.36
C GLU A 140 5.93 1.37 6.13
N SER A 141 4.77 2.02 6.20
CA SER A 141 3.48 1.38 5.94
C SER A 141 3.33 0.94 4.49
N ALA A 142 3.86 1.72 3.54
CA ALA A 142 3.89 1.36 2.13
C ALA A 142 4.81 0.14 1.89
N PHE A 143 5.96 0.09 2.58
CA PHE A 143 6.89 -1.04 2.48
C PHE A 143 6.32 -2.33 3.05
N GLN A 144 5.57 -2.25 4.15
CA GLN A 144 4.85 -3.39 4.70
C GLN A 144 3.81 -3.90 3.70
N ALA A 145 3.03 -2.99 3.08
CA ALA A 145 1.96 -3.35 2.16
C ALA A 145 2.39 -4.02 0.85
N ILE A 146 3.61 -3.77 0.37
CA ILE A 146 4.12 -4.44 -0.82
C ILE A 146 4.65 -5.85 -0.54
N ILE A 147 4.98 -6.17 0.71
CA ILE A 147 5.51 -7.48 1.11
C ILE A 147 4.34 -8.45 1.33
N PRO A 148 4.45 -9.73 0.91
CA PRO A 148 5.63 -10.39 0.32
C PRO A 148 5.65 -10.42 -1.22
N ASP A 149 4.70 -9.76 -1.88
CA ASP A 149 4.54 -9.78 -3.33
C ASP A 149 5.73 -9.11 -4.04
N LYS A 150 6.13 -7.94 -3.52
CA LYS A 150 7.21 -7.09 -4.03
C LYS A 150 8.08 -6.59 -2.87
N PHE A 151 9.25 -6.03 -3.22
CA PHE A 151 10.14 -5.40 -2.24
C PHE A 151 10.75 -4.12 -2.80
N PRO A 152 11.04 -3.13 -1.93
CA PRO A 152 11.45 -1.82 -2.42
C PRO A 152 12.88 -1.90 -2.97
N THR A 153 13.13 -1.19 -4.07
CA THR A 153 14.48 -1.11 -4.66
C THR A 153 15.45 -0.36 -3.74
N GLU A 154 14.94 0.62 -3.00
CA GLU A 154 15.68 1.51 -2.11
C GLU A 154 15.10 1.47 -0.69
N SER A 155 15.82 1.98 0.31
CA SER A 155 15.32 2.09 1.69
C SER A 155 14.37 3.28 1.92
N TYR A 156 13.98 4.00 0.87
CA TYR A 156 13.09 5.16 0.90
C TYR A 156 12.11 5.13 -0.29
N GLY A 157 10.96 5.78 -0.13
CA GLY A 157 9.99 6.00 -1.21
C GLY A 157 10.34 7.24 -2.03
N VAL A 158 9.94 7.26 -3.29
CA VAL A 158 10.01 8.43 -4.16
C VAL A 158 8.79 9.31 -3.91
N GLU A 159 8.98 10.41 -3.21
CA GLU A 159 7.89 11.36 -2.89
C GLU A 159 7.72 12.42 -3.98
N LEU A 160 6.46 12.65 -4.40
CA LEU A 160 6.07 13.62 -5.43
C LEU A 160 5.33 14.85 -4.87
N SER A 161 5.07 14.90 -3.56
CA SER A 161 4.29 15.92 -2.87
C SER A 161 5.00 17.28 -2.76
N ILE A 162 4.24 18.37 -2.60
CA ILE A 162 4.79 19.65 -2.12
C ILE A 162 4.92 19.59 -0.59
N THR A 163 6.09 19.91 -0.07
CA THR A 163 6.31 20.00 1.38
C THR A 163 5.91 21.37 1.92
N ASN A 164 5.26 21.42 3.09
CA ASN A 164 4.84 22.65 3.77
C ASN A 164 3.93 23.58 2.94
N SER A 165 3.09 23.02 2.05
CA SER A 165 2.09 23.81 1.32
C SER A 165 1.01 24.33 2.28
N ILE A 166 0.80 25.65 2.28
CA ILE A 166 -0.27 26.31 3.06
C ILE A 166 -1.55 26.53 2.25
N ILE A 167 -1.47 26.35 0.93
CA ILE A 167 -2.57 26.55 -0.01
C ILE A 167 -3.49 25.34 0.09
N LYS A 168 -4.80 25.57 0.00
CA LYS A 168 -5.83 24.54 0.17
C LYS A 168 -6.70 24.35 -1.07
N ASP A 169 -7.39 23.23 -1.12
CA ASP A 169 -8.26 22.82 -2.24
C ASP A 169 -9.35 23.84 -2.58
N ASN A 170 -9.79 24.67 -1.63
CA ASN A 170 -10.72 25.77 -1.85
C ASN A 170 -10.15 26.93 -2.70
N GLU A 171 -8.86 26.95 -3.04
CA GLU A 171 -8.22 28.01 -3.84
C GLU A 171 -7.94 27.56 -5.28
N ASP A 172 -8.17 28.42 -6.29
CA ASP A 172 -7.93 28.03 -7.69
C ASP A 172 -6.42 27.80 -7.96
N LEU A 173 -5.57 28.57 -7.29
CA LEU A 173 -4.10 28.44 -7.37
C LEU A 173 -3.61 27.08 -6.87
N PHE A 174 -4.32 26.43 -5.95
CA PHE A 174 -3.97 25.10 -5.43
C PHE A 174 -3.90 24.09 -6.56
N TRP A 175 -4.96 24.02 -7.38
CA TRP A 175 -5.07 23.04 -8.44
C TRP A 175 -4.00 23.24 -9.51
N GLU A 176 -3.72 24.50 -9.87
CA GLU A 176 -2.67 24.83 -10.82
C GLU A 176 -1.28 24.45 -10.30
N LEU A 177 -0.98 24.83 -9.05
CA LEU A 177 0.33 24.59 -8.43
C LEU A 177 0.59 23.10 -8.21
N GLU A 178 -0.36 22.38 -7.60
CA GLU A 178 -0.23 20.96 -7.30
C GLU A 178 -0.14 20.13 -8.59
N SER A 179 -0.95 20.43 -9.61
CA SER A 179 -0.88 19.73 -10.90
C SER A 179 0.48 19.95 -11.58
N LYS A 180 0.96 21.20 -11.65
CA LYS A 180 2.27 21.51 -12.27
C LYS A 180 3.43 20.90 -11.50
N ASN A 181 3.38 20.90 -10.17
CA ASN A 181 4.41 20.26 -9.35
C ASN A 181 4.41 18.75 -9.58
N LEU A 182 3.25 18.10 -9.52
CA LEU A 182 3.11 16.66 -9.75
C LEU A 182 3.71 16.25 -11.10
N GLU A 183 3.37 16.96 -12.18
CA GLU A 183 3.93 16.70 -13.52
C GLU A 183 5.47 16.81 -13.54
N ARG A 184 6.02 17.87 -12.94
CA ARG A 184 7.48 18.10 -12.89
C ARG A 184 8.19 17.02 -12.06
N GLN A 185 7.70 16.74 -10.87
CA GLN A 185 8.28 15.73 -9.98
C GLN A 185 8.20 14.34 -10.60
N PHE A 186 7.08 14.00 -11.25
CA PHE A 186 6.91 12.73 -11.95
C PHE A 186 7.92 12.60 -13.09
N LYS A 187 8.08 13.63 -13.91
CA LYS A 187 9.07 13.66 -14.99
C LYS A 187 10.49 13.51 -14.47
N GLU A 188 10.87 14.27 -13.45
CA GLU A 188 12.24 14.27 -12.93
C GLU A 188 12.60 12.96 -12.21
N LYS A 189 11.65 12.37 -11.48
CA LYS A 189 11.91 11.21 -10.62
C LYS A 189 11.45 9.91 -11.25
N VAL A 190 10.19 9.82 -11.68
CA VAL A 190 9.58 8.56 -12.12
C VAL A 190 9.95 8.22 -13.56
N GLU A 191 9.90 9.18 -14.50
CA GLU A 191 10.33 8.92 -15.88
C GLU A 191 11.82 8.60 -15.96
N ASN A 192 12.64 9.28 -15.14
CA ASN A 192 14.07 8.99 -15.05
C ASN A 192 14.32 7.53 -14.61
N LEU A 193 13.63 7.06 -13.56
CA LEU A 193 13.66 5.65 -13.16
C LEU A 193 13.19 4.72 -14.29
N LYS A 194 12.10 5.07 -14.98
CA LYS A 194 11.61 4.29 -16.13
C LYS A 194 12.62 4.20 -17.25
N ILE A 195 13.47 5.19 -17.49
CA ILE A 195 14.48 5.14 -18.55
C ILE A 195 15.74 4.40 -18.06
N HIS A 196 16.25 4.75 -16.87
CA HIS A 196 17.62 4.40 -16.45
C HIS A 196 17.69 3.18 -15.50
N SER A 197 16.66 2.91 -14.70
CA SER A 197 16.69 1.80 -13.75
C SER A 197 16.49 0.46 -14.47
N PRO A 198 17.22 -0.62 -14.16
CA PRO A 198 16.91 -1.95 -14.68
C PRO A 198 15.56 -2.48 -14.16
N ILE A 199 15.02 -1.91 -13.07
CA ILE A 199 13.72 -2.27 -12.50
C ILE A 199 12.65 -1.34 -13.07
N LYS A 200 11.67 -1.93 -13.76
CA LYS A 200 10.56 -1.20 -14.43
C LYS A 200 9.19 -1.41 -13.75
N SER A 201 9.17 -2.04 -12.57
CA SER A 201 7.99 -2.21 -11.73
C SER A 201 7.87 -1.04 -10.75
N PHE A 202 6.65 -0.55 -10.57
CA PHE A 202 6.30 0.53 -9.67
C PHE A 202 5.17 0.09 -8.72
N SER A 203 5.14 0.67 -7.52
CA SER A 203 4.07 0.52 -6.53
C SER A 203 3.64 1.92 -6.10
N ALA A 204 2.41 2.30 -6.43
CA ALA A 204 1.91 3.65 -6.31
C ALA A 204 0.91 3.77 -5.14
N PHE A 205 1.17 4.75 -4.28
CA PHE A 205 0.36 5.10 -3.12
C PHE A 205 -0.03 6.58 -3.25
N GLY A 206 -1.31 6.88 -3.08
CA GLY A 206 -1.82 8.23 -3.22
C GLY A 206 -2.77 8.59 -2.10
N LEU A 207 -2.59 9.78 -1.52
CA LEU A 207 -3.51 10.36 -0.55
C LEU A 207 -3.61 11.87 -0.80
N ALA A 208 -4.50 12.24 -1.71
CA ALA A 208 -4.73 13.58 -2.22
C ALA A 208 -6.21 13.73 -2.63
N PRO A 209 -6.69 14.95 -2.93
CA PRO A 209 -8.03 15.14 -3.51
C PRO A 209 -8.23 14.35 -4.81
N GLN A 210 -9.47 13.94 -5.09
CA GLN A 210 -9.82 13.08 -6.24
C GLN A 210 -9.27 13.59 -7.57
N PRO A 211 -9.35 14.90 -7.90
CA PRO A 211 -8.85 15.38 -9.18
C PRO A 211 -7.34 15.15 -9.33
N LEU A 212 -6.56 15.43 -8.29
CA LEU A 212 -5.11 15.22 -8.31
C LEU A 212 -4.73 13.74 -8.37
N LEU A 213 -5.49 12.85 -7.73
CA LEU A 213 -5.28 11.40 -7.86
C LEU A 213 -5.56 10.89 -9.27
N ILE A 214 -6.61 11.40 -9.93
CA ILE A 214 -6.90 11.08 -11.33
C ILE A 214 -5.74 11.57 -12.21
N LYS A 215 -5.28 12.83 -12.02
CA LYS A 215 -4.12 13.37 -12.74
C LYS A 215 -2.85 12.55 -12.51
N PHE A 216 -2.61 12.10 -11.29
CA PHE A 216 -1.49 11.21 -10.99
C PHE A 216 -1.59 9.89 -11.76
N GLY A 217 -2.80 9.32 -11.87
CA GLY A 217 -3.08 8.17 -12.70
C GLY A 217 -2.70 8.36 -14.17
N THR A 218 -3.04 9.50 -14.77
CA THR A 218 -2.78 9.76 -16.19
C THR A 218 -1.29 9.83 -16.54
N LEU A 219 -0.45 10.23 -15.57
CA LEU A 219 1.01 10.25 -15.74
C LEU A 219 1.61 8.86 -15.80
N PHE A 220 1.05 7.90 -15.06
CA PHE A 220 1.45 6.51 -15.16
C PHE A 220 0.96 5.84 -16.44
N ASN A 221 -0.28 6.05 -16.91
CA ASN A 221 -0.84 5.39 -18.10
C ASN A 221 -0.57 3.85 -18.22
N ASP A 222 -0.92 3.24 -19.35
CA ASP A 222 -0.78 1.80 -19.58
C ASP A 222 0.67 1.36 -19.92
N LEU A 223 1.61 2.30 -20.11
CA LEU A 223 3.01 1.98 -20.45
C LEU A 223 3.87 1.67 -19.22
N TYR A 224 3.30 1.67 -18.02
CA TYR A 224 4.01 1.44 -16.76
C TYR A 224 3.43 0.21 -16.07
N ASP A 225 4.34 -0.64 -15.56
CA ASP A 225 4.02 -1.74 -14.65
C ASP A 225 3.69 -1.18 -13.24
N VAL A 226 2.44 -0.71 -13.18
CA VAL A 226 1.57 -0.22 -12.11
C VAL A 226 1.01 -1.21 -11.11
N GLN A 227 1.44 -1.25 -9.85
CA GLN A 227 0.55 -1.71 -8.78
C GLN A 227 0.07 -0.52 -7.93
N VAL A 228 -1.22 -0.19 -8.00
CA VAL A 228 -1.85 0.84 -7.16
C VAL A 228 -2.32 0.21 -5.84
N PHE A 229 -2.17 0.95 -4.74
CA PHE A 229 -2.61 0.55 -3.40
C PHE A 229 -3.74 1.43 -2.86
N GLN A 230 -4.58 0.84 -2.01
CA GLN A 230 -5.71 1.50 -1.36
C GLN A 230 -5.40 1.76 0.11
N ARG A 231 -5.78 2.94 0.61
CA ARG A 231 -5.79 3.20 2.05
C ARG A 231 -7.06 2.64 2.67
N HIS A 232 -6.94 1.58 3.44
CA HIS A 232 -8.05 1.02 4.22
C HIS A 232 -8.26 1.83 5.50
N ARG A 233 -9.51 1.95 5.94
CA ARG A 233 -9.89 2.70 7.15
C ARG A 233 -10.01 1.79 8.36
N GLU A 234 -10.60 0.61 8.19
CA GLU A 234 -10.86 -0.33 9.28
C GLU A 234 -10.38 -1.77 8.94
N PRO A 235 -9.21 -2.22 9.45
CA PRO A 235 -8.21 -1.43 10.16
C PRO A 235 -7.43 -0.50 9.22
N GLU A 236 -6.79 0.50 9.81
CA GLU A 236 -5.97 1.47 9.07
C GLU A 236 -4.70 0.81 8.49
N THR A 237 -4.76 0.29 7.26
CA THR A 237 -3.63 -0.33 6.55
C THR A 237 -3.58 0.04 5.06
N TRP A 238 -2.47 -0.28 4.39
CA TRP A 238 -2.35 -0.28 2.93
C TRP A 238 -2.32 -1.70 2.36
N GLU A 239 -2.23 -2.71 3.24
CA GLU A 239 -2.23 -4.12 2.85
C GLU A 239 -3.57 -4.49 2.22
N TRP A 240 -3.50 -5.01 1.01
CA TRP A 240 -4.66 -5.57 0.33
C TRP A 240 -5.20 -6.76 1.13
N GLN A 241 -6.52 -6.81 1.28
CA GLN A 241 -7.22 -7.90 1.95
C GLN A 241 -7.69 -8.92 0.90
N ASP A 242 -7.84 -10.18 1.30
CA ASP A 242 -8.39 -11.25 0.46
C ASP A 242 -9.92 -11.17 0.37
N GLU A 243 -10.45 -9.96 0.19
CA GLU A 243 -11.87 -9.71 0.02
C GLU A 243 -12.28 -9.97 -1.43
N THR A 244 -13.30 -10.82 -1.59
CA THR A 244 -13.87 -11.17 -2.89
C THR A 244 -15.39 -11.02 -2.93
N ASP A 245 -16.01 -10.77 -1.77
CA ASP A 245 -17.44 -10.55 -1.62
C ASP A 245 -17.81 -9.13 -2.09
N PHE A 246 -17.93 -9.01 -3.40
CA PHE A 246 -18.40 -7.82 -4.09
C PHE A 246 -18.98 -8.26 -5.42
N ASP A 247 -20.27 -8.03 -5.62
CA ASP A 247 -20.99 -8.49 -6.81
C ASP A 247 -20.44 -7.82 -8.08
N GLU A 248 -20.87 -6.59 -8.34
CA GLU A 248 -20.46 -5.84 -9.51
C GLU A 248 -20.65 -4.34 -9.34
N PHE A 249 -20.06 -3.59 -10.28
CA PHE A 249 -20.38 -2.19 -10.44
C PHE A 249 -21.50 -2.07 -11.47
N ASN A 250 -22.39 -1.11 -11.24
CA ASN A 250 -23.50 -0.77 -12.11
C ASN A 250 -23.13 0.44 -12.98
N LEU A 251 -23.36 0.35 -14.28
CA LEU A 251 -23.32 1.49 -15.21
C LEU A 251 -24.76 1.86 -15.61
N ILE A 252 -25.24 2.99 -15.10
CA ILE A 252 -26.55 3.54 -15.42
C ILE A 252 -26.38 4.57 -16.53
N GLU A 253 -27.03 4.32 -17.67
CA GLU A 253 -26.99 5.22 -18.83
C GLU A 253 -28.09 6.30 -18.74
N PRO A 254 -27.85 7.50 -19.30
CA PRO A 254 -28.90 8.50 -19.45
C PRO A 254 -29.96 8.02 -20.45
N LYS A 255 -31.18 8.55 -20.34
CA LYS A 255 -32.29 8.22 -21.26
C LYS A 255 -32.09 8.81 -22.66
N GLU A 256 -31.39 9.94 -22.74
CA GLU A 256 -31.14 10.71 -23.95
C GLU A 256 -29.65 11.07 -24.03
N PHE A 257 -29.16 11.37 -25.25
CA PHE A 257 -27.72 11.57 -25.55
C PHE A 257 -27.44 12.89 -26.29
N ASP A 258 -28.37 13.85 -26.27
CA ASP A 258 -28.31 15.12 -26.99
C ASP A 258 -27.88 16.30 -26.08
N GLY A 259 -27.23 16.03 -24.96
CA GLY A 259 -26.68 17.01 -24.02
C GLY A 259 -25.21 16.73 -23.68
N LEU A 260 -24.61 17.60 -22.85
CA LEU A 260 -23.21 17.43 -22.45
C LEU A 260 -23.02 16.13 -21.68
N PRO A 261 -21.99 15.32 -22.00
CA PRO A 261 -21.72 14.10 -21.25
C PRO A 261 -21.19 14.42 -19.85
N VAL A 262 -21.86 13.86 -18.83
CA VAL A 262 -21.48 13.98 -17.43
C VAL A 262 -21.35 12.59 -16.83
N LEU A 263 -20.28 12.33 -16.08
CA LEU A 263 -20.07 11.11 -15.32
C LEU A 263 -20.18 11.39 -13.82
N ASN A 264 -21.15 10.75 -13.18
CA ASN A 264 -21.30 10.63 -11.75
C ASN A 264 -20.65 9.31 -11.28
N ILE A 265 -19.56 9.38 -10.51
CA ILE A 265 -18.94 8.19 -9.89
C ILE A 265 -19.35 8.21 -8.41
N SER A 266 -20.29 7.36 -8.03
CA SER A 266 -20.84 7.26 -6.67
C SER A 266 -20.49 5.92 -6.04
N LEU A 267 -19.23 5.74 -5.64
CA LEU A 267 -18.71 4.51 -5.04
C LEU A 267 -18.48 4.63 -3.54
N SER A 268 -17.81 5.70 -3.10
CA SER A 268 -17.52 5.90 -1.68
C SER A 268 -18.63 6.66 -0.94
N ALA A 269 -19.49 7.33 -1.70
CA ALA A 269 -20.67 8.03 -1.23
C ALA A 269 -21.65 8.23 -2.39
N THR A 270 -22.93 8.38 -2.07
CA THR A 270 -23.95 8.70 -3.08
C THR A 270 -23.90 10.19 -3.44
N ILE A 271 -23.76 10.48 -4.73
CA ILE A 271 -23.97 11.81 -5.30
C ILE A 271 -25.33 11.79 -6.01
N THR A 272 -26.26 12.60 -5.54
CA THR A 272 -27.58 12.74 -6.18
C THR A 272 -27.48 13.60 -7.43
N ASN A 273 -28.20 13.25 -8.49
CA ASN A 273 -28.15 13.97 -9.77
C ASN A 273 -28.56 15.44 -9.65
N ASP A 274 -29.48 15.78 -8.72
CA ASP A 274 -29.91 17.17 -8.51
C ASP A 274 -28.74 18.10 -8.10
N ARG A 275 -27.71 17.56 -7.43
CA ARG A 275 -26.51 18.34 -7.06
C ARG A 275 -25.63 18.65 -8.27
N ILE A 276 -25.66 17.80 -9.29
CA ILE A 276 -24.93 17.98 -10.53
C ILE A 276 -25.72 18.92 -11.46
N GLU A 277 -27.02 18.65 -11.63
CA GLU A 277 -27.91 19.41 -12.52
C GLU A 277 -27.92 20.92 -12.20
N LYS A 278 -27.86 21.29 -10.92
CA LYS A 278 -27.82 22.71 -10.49
C LYS A 278 -26.59 23.50 -10.96
N LEU A 279 -25.56 22.83 -11.49
CA LEU A 279 -24.31 23.46 -11.93
C LEU A 279 -24.31 23.78 -13.43
N PHE A 280 -25.32 23.33 -14.18
CA PHE A 280 -25.38 23.46 -15.62
C PHE A 280 -26.65 24.18 -16.07
N ASP A 281 -26.49 25.21 -16.89
CA ASP A 281 -27.61 25.89 -17.56
C ASP A 281 -28.04 25.17 -18.85
N SER A 282 -27.19 24.27 -19.36
CA SER A 282 -27.41 23.49 -20.57
C SER A 282 -27.93 22.08 -20.27
N LYS A 283 -28.55 21.44 -21.25
CA LYS A 283 -28.92 20.02 -21.18
C LYS A 283 -27.69 19.15 -20.93
N ILE A 284 -27.79 18.24 -19.97
CA ILE A 284 -26.73 17.29 -19.61
C ILE A 284 -27.23 15.84 -19.68
N CYS A 285 -26.31 14.92 -19.94
CA CYS A 285 -26.52 13.49 -20.03
C CYS A 285 -25.69 12.79 -18.95
N ILE A 286 -26.32 12.50 -17.81
CA ILE A 286 -25.64 11.91 -16.65
C ILE A 286 -25.56 10.40 -16.80
N TRP A 287 -24.34 9.91 -16.94
CA TRP A 287 -23.96 8.52 -16.74
C TRP A 287 -23.57 8.31 -15.28
N THR A 288 -23.96 7.19 -14.68
CA THR A 288 -23.60 6.90 -13.28
C THR A 288 -22.88 5.56 -13.17
N ILE A 289 -21.72 5.55 -12.53
CA ILE A 289 -21.03 4.33 -12.08
C ILE A 289 -21.21 4.23 -10.57
N THR A 290 -21.85 3.16 -10.11
CA THR A 290 -22.16 2.95 -8.68
C THR A 290 -22.19 1.45 -8.33
N HIS A 291 -22.59 1.10 -7.11
CA HIS A 291 -22.93 -0.26 -6.68
C HIS A 291 -24.04 -0.16 -5.61
N ASP A 292 -24.58 -1.29 -5.18
CA ASP A 292 -25.81 -1.33 -4.36
C ASP A 292 -25.65 -0.76 -2.94
N SER A 293 -24.43 -0.54 -2.46
CA SER A 293 -24.17 -0.05 -1.11
C SER A 293 -22.92 0.84 -1.02
N PRO A 294 -22.93 2.06 -1.62
CA PRO A 294 -21.78 2.97 -1.60
C PRO A 294 -21.28 3.25 -0.17
N ASP A 295 -20.00 3.02 0.07
CA ASP A 295 -19.38 3.12 1.40
C ASP A 295 -17.90 3.54 1.30
N ASN A 296 -17.35 4.15 2.35
CA ASN A 296 -15.97 4.65 2.31
C ASN A 296 -14.87 3.59 2.45
N ASP A 297 -15.21 2.34 2.74
CA ASP A 297 -14.26 1.25 3.03
C ASP A 297 -14.56 -0.05 2.25
N PHE A 298 -15.46 -0.05 1.25
CA PHE A 298 -15.83 -1.26 0.49
C PHE A 298 -14.70 -1.87 -0.34
N LEU A 299 -13.76 -1.06 -0.83
CA LEU A 299 -12.73 -1.49 -1.77
C LEU A 299 -11.55 -2.12 -1.02
N LYS A 300 -11.75 -3.36 -0.54
CA LYS A 300 -10.76 -4.09 0.27
C LYS A 300 -9.84 -5.03 -0.52
N GLY A 301 -10.28 -5.49 -1.69
CA GLY A 301 -9.57 -6.48 -2.50
C GLY A 301 -9.10 -5.98 -3.89
N LYS A 302 -7.94 -6.49 -4.34
CA LYS A 302 -7.37 -6.20 -5.68
C LYS A 302 -8.32 -6.58 -6.82
N ILE A 303 -9.14 -7.62 -6.62
CA ILE A 303 -10.12 -8.10 -7.60
C ILE A 303 -11.23 -7.07 -7.81
N ILE A 304 -11.68 -6.40 -6.74
CA ILE A 304 -12.68 -5.33 -6.80
C ILE A 304 -12.16 -4.16 -7.63
N LEU A 305 -10.92 -3.72 -7.40
CA LEU A 305 -10.26 -2.69 -8.20
C LEU A 305 -10.15 -3.09 -9.69
N SER A 306 -9.93 -4.37 -9.96
CA SER A 306 -9.92 -4.89 -11.33
C SER A 306 -11.29 -4.83 -12.00
N LYS A 307 -12.37 -5.16 -11.28
CA LYS A 307 -13.76 -5.00 -11.76
C LYS A 307 -14.05 -3.53 -12.07
N PHE A 308 -13.59 -2.60 -11.23
CA PHE A 308 -13.74 -1.16 -11.46
C PHE A 308 -13.07 -0.71 -12.77
N ARG A 309 -11.81 -1.11 -13.00
CA ARG A 309 -11.13 -0.80 -14.27
C ARG A 309 -11.87 -1.35 -15.50
N LYS A 310 -12.49 -2.53 -15.39
CA LYS A 310 -13.25 -3.12 -16.50
C LYS A 310 -14.48 -2.27 -16.84
N ILE A 311 -15.26 -1.87 -15.84
CA ILE A 311 -16.47 -1.08 -16.10
C ILE A 311 -16.13 0.33 -16.61
N CYS A 312 -15.05 0.95 -16.13
CA CYS A 312 -14.64 2.26 -16.63
C CYS A 312 -14.15 2.22 -18.08
N ARG A 313 -13.41 1.18 -18.50
CA ARG A 313 -13.05 1.01 -19.93
C ARG A 313 -14.28 0.87 -20.81
N HIS A 314 -15.26 0.08 -20.36
CA HIS A 314 -16.54 -0.06 -21.05
C HIS A 314 -17.32 1.26 -21.14
N PHE A 315 -17.31 2.02 -20.05
CA PHE A 315 -17.92 3.35 -20.02
C PHE A 315 -17.25 4.32 -21.00
N PHE A 316 -15.91 4.43 -21.00
CA PHE A 316 -15.19 5.32 -21.92
C PHE A 316 -15.48 5.00 -23.39
N ASP A 317 -15.61 3.72 -23.74
CA ASP A 317 -16.00 3.30 -25.09
C ASP A 317 -17.43 3.72 -25.44
N LYS A 318 -18.38 3.48 -24.54
CA LYS A 318 -19.79 3.84 -24.76
C LYS A 318 -20.01 5.34 -24.85
N VAL A 319 -19.45 6.12 -23.92
CA VAL A 319 -19.72 7.56 -23.83
C VAL A 319 -19.21 8.28 -25.08
N LYS A 320 -18.02 7.91 -25.60
CA LYS A 320 -17.49 8.50 -26.83
C LYS A 320 -18.25 8.10 -28.08
N ALA A 321 -18.71 6.85 -28.16
CA ALA A 321 -19.54 6.41 -29.27
C ALA A 321 -20.89 7.14 -29.33
N LYS A 322 -21.44 7.54 -28.18
CA LYS A 322 -22.73 8.23 -28.08
C LYS A 322 -22.65 9.74 -28.27
N HIS A 323 -21.62 10.37 -27.70
CA HIS A 323 -21.49 11.83 -27.65
C HIS A 323 -20.47 12.39 -28.64
N GLY A 324 -19.64 11.56 -29.27
CA GLY A 324 -18.57 12.01 -30.15
C GLY A 324 -17.29 12.35 -29.39
N HIS A 325 -16.15 12.25 -30.07
CA HIS A 325 -14.81 12.35 -29.47
C HIS A 325 -14.43 13.78 -29.04
N ASP A 326 -14.90 14.80 -29.76
CA ASP A 326 -14.50 16.20 -29.53
C ASP A 326 -15.22 16.88 -28.34
N ASN A 327 -16.14 16.16 -27.68
CA ASN A 327 -16.79 16.65 -26.47
C ASN A 327 -15.89 16.51 -25.25
N LYS A 328 -16.16 17.29 -24.21
CA LYS A 328 -15.51 17.17 -22.91
C LYS A 328 -16.39 16.41 -21.94
N LEU A 329 -15.82 15.46 -21.21
CA LEU A 329 -16.52 14.70 -20.19
C LEU A 329 -16.39 15.39 -18.83
N HIS A 330 -17.51 15.82 -18.26
CA HIS A 330 -17.54 16.39 -16.91
C HIS A 330 -17.62 15.27 -15.87
N VAL A 331 -16.66 15.16 -14.95
CA VAL A 331 -16.54 14.05 -14.00
C VAL A 331 -16.75 14.53 -12.56
N PHE A 332 -17.66 13.87 -11.85
CA PHE A 332 -18.01 14.11 -10.45
C PHE A 332 -17.65 12.87 -9.61
N PRO A 333 -16.44 12.82 -9.02
CA PRO A 333 -15.93 11.64 -8.36
C PRO A 333 -16.23 11.59 -6.85
N ALA A 334 -16.81 10.49 -6.39
CA ALA A 334 -16.79 10.02 -5.01
C ALA A 334 -16.35 8.54 -5.00
N MET A 335 -15.05 8.29 -4.86
CA MET A 335 -14.50 6.94 -4.95
C MET A 335 -13.26 6.72 -4.06
N PRO A 336 -12.88 5.46 -3.79
CA PRO A 336 -11.64 5.17 -3.06
C PRO A 336 -10.38 5.68 -3.80
N VAL A 337 -9.30 5.97 -3.06
CA VAL A 337 -8.07 6.57 -3.62
C VAL A 337 -7.45 5.73 -4.74
N SER A 338 -7.47 4.40 -4.62
CA SER A 338 -6.94 3.53 -5.67
C SER A 338 -7.79 3.56 -6.93
N ALA A 339 -9.11 3.70 -6.80
CA ALA A 339 -10.03 3.81 -7.93
C ALA A 339 -9.79 5.13 -8.68
N ALA A 340 -9.53 6.23 -7.98
CA ALA A 340 -9.21 7.52 -8.62
C ALA A 340 -7.94 7.46 -9.47
N ILE A 341 -6.87 6.88 -8.93
CA ILE A 341 -5.61 6.69 -9.66
C ILE A 341 -5.84 5.78 -10.88
N GLU A 342 -6.58 4.68 -10.71
CA GLU A 342 -6.83 3.75 -11.81
C GLU A 342 -7.75 4.33 -12.89
N PHE A 343 -8.72 5.18 -12.52
CA PHE A 343 -9.57 5.91 -13.47
C PHE A 343 -8.72 6.81 -14.38
N GLY A 344 -7.73 7.50 -13.81
CA GLY A 344 -6.76 8.27 -14.59
C GLY A 344 -5.82 7.41 -15.43
N ARG A 345 -5.36 6.26 -14.91
CA ARG A 345 -4.44 5.36 -15.64
C ARG A 345 -5.04 4.78 -16.92
N ILE A 346 -6.31 4.39 -16.86
CA ILE A 346 -6.99 3.73 -17.98
C ILE A 346 -7.54 4.70 -19.02
N TRP A 347 -7.59 6.00 -18.71
CA TRP A 347 -7.96 7.03 -19.68
C TRP A 347 -6.87 7.15 -20.75
N MET A 348 -7.27 7.14 -22.01
CA MET A 348 -6.35 7.19 -23.15
C MET A 348 -6.36 8.57 -23.82
N PRO A 349 -5.28 9.37 -23.71
CA PRO A 349 -5.25 10.76 -24.21
C PRO A 349 -5.52 10.95 -25.71
N LYS A 350 -5.39 9.88 -26.51
CA LYS A 350 -5.59 9.92 -27.97
C LYS A 350 -6.94 9.33 -28.42
N ALA A 351 -7.70 8.73 -27.50
CA ALA A 351 -8.86 7.92 -27.85
C ALA A 351 -10.11 8.25 -27.05
N ASP A 352 -9.96 8.80 -25.85
CA ASP A 352 -11.06 9.18 -24.98
C ASP A 352 -11.20 10.71 -24.95
N MET A 353 -12.37 11.20 -24.51
CA MET A 353 -12.65 12.63 -24.36
C MET A 353 -11.75 13.27 -23.30
N ASP A 354 -11.43 14.56 -23.48
CA ASP A 354 -10.81 15.38 -22.43
C ASP A 354 -11.69 15.40 -21.18
N LEU A 355 -11.06 15.43 -20.00
CA LEU A 355 -11.78 15.36 -18.73
C LEU A 355 -11.83 16.73 -18.06
N ILE A 356 -13.02 17.15 -17.64
CA ILE A 356 -13.22 18.26 -16.71
C ILE A 356 -13.60 17.68 -15.36
N ILE A 357 -12.74 17.80 -14.37
CA ILE A 357 -12.95 17.15 -13.07
C ILE A 357 -13.46 18.17 -12.05
N TYR A 358 -14.48 17.77 -11.30
CA TYR A 358 -15.09 18.56 -10.24
C TYR A 358 -14.67 18.00 -8.87
N ASP A 359 -14.62 18.88 -7.88
CA ASP A 359 -14.38 18.50 -6.48
C ASP A 359 -15.45 19.10 -5.57
N GLN A 360 -15.81 18.38 -4.51
CA GLN A 360 -16.82 18.81 -3.55
C GLN A 360 -16.14 19.53 -2.39
N ASN A 361 -16.38 20.83 -2.26
CA ASN A 361 -15.80 21.64 -1.19
C ASN A 361 -16.86 22.48 -0.46
N LYS A 362 -16.82 22.45 0.88
CA LYS A 362 -17.79 23.16 1.73
C LYS A 362 -17.64 24.68 1.62
N GLU A 363 -16.42 25.20 1.51
CA GLU A 363 -16.14 26.64 1.42
C GLU A 363 -16.53 27.21 0.04
N ARG A 364 -16.60 26.34 -0.98
CA ARG A 364 -17.12 26.68 -2.32
C ARG A 364 -18.61 26.34 -2.50
N ASN A 365 -19.32 26.01 -1.42
CA ASN A 365 -20.76 25.70 -1.39
C ASN A 365 -21.21 24.54 -2.30
N GLY A 366 -20.34 23.56 -2.59
CA GLY A 366 -20.71 22.45 -3.48
C GLY A 366 -19.58 21.95 -4.35
N PHE A 367 -19.97 21.38 -5.48
CA PHE A 367 -19.04 21.02 -6.54
C PHE A 367 -18.63 22.25 -7.34
N TYR A 368 -17.36 22.31 -7.72
CA TYR A 368 -16.80 23.33 -8.61
C TYR A 368 -15.74 22.69 -9.50
N LYS A 369 -15.50 23.30 -10.66
CA LYS A 369 -14.50 22.86 -11.62
C LYS A 369 -13.10 23.03 -11.01
N THR A 370 -12.25 22.02 -11.18
CA THR A 370 -10.87 22.01 -10.67
C THR A 370 -9.87 21.93 -11.82
N ILE A 371 -9.43 20.73 -12.17
CA ILE A 371 -8.46 20.48 -13.24
C ILE A 371 -9.13 20.02 -14.53
N GLU A 372 -8.40 20.24 -15.61
CA GLU A 372 -8.70 19.72 -16.94
C GLU A 372 -7.52 18.82 -17.35
N ILE A 373 -7.83 17.64 -17.87
CA ILE A 373 -6.85 16.62 -18.27
C ILE A 373 -6.91 16.41 -19.78
#